data_AF-A0A2D8AL35-F1
#
_entry.id   AF-A0A2D8AL35-F1
#
_cell.length_a   1.000
_cell.length_b   1.000
_cell.length_c   1.000
_cell.angle_alpha   90.00
_cell.angle_beta   90.00
_cell.angle_gamma   90.00
#
_symmetry.space_group_name_H-M   'P 1'
#
loop_
_entity.id
_entity.type
_entity.pdbx_description
1 polymer ?
#
loop_
_entity_poly.entity_id
_entity_poly.type
_entity_poly.pdbx_seq_one_letter_code
_entity_poly.pdbx_strand_id
1 'polypeptide(L)'
;MAQDDEGEVIVISELNRAEVEQFIEEAEDQFYEIFNTNIDDDDFKISCRRETPTGSNIPVRVCEPKFMVDARARNANTFGFNAGVVETDRSIRTAVEPRYQQLQQRMEQMTLEIPAFAQIASILAQLRARREQLLN
;
A
#
# COMPACT_ATOMS: atom_id res chain seq x y z
N MET A 1 -19.41 -35.74 -3.36
CA MET A 1 -19.91 -34.36 -3.31
C MET A 1 -18.70 -33.47 -3.53
N ALA A 2 -18.43 -33.13 -4.79
CA ALA A 2 -17.43 -32.11 -5.10
C ALA A 2 -18.13 -30.77 -4.84
N GLN A 3 -17.60 -29.97 -3.93
CA GLN A 3 -17.97 -28.57 -3.85
C GLN A 3 -17.24 -27.93 -5.03
N ASP A 4 -18.03 -27.55 -6.03
CA ASP A 4 -17.60 -26.66 -7.09
C ASP A 4 -17.23 -25.33 -6.42
N ASP A 5 -15.94 -25.15 -6.14
CA ASP A 5 -15.34 -23.85 -5.85
C ASP A 5 -15.24 -23.11 -7.20
N GLU A 6 -16.40 -22.81 -7.79
CA GLU A 6 -16.51 -21.84 -8.87
C GLU A 6 -16.17 -20.49 -8.26
N GLY A 7 -14.88 -20.13 -8.32
CA GLY A 7 -14.41 -18.80 -7.92
C GLY A 7 -15.34 -17.75 -8.54
N GLU A 8 -16.00 -16.97 -7.68
CA GLU A 8 -16.97 -15.97 -8.10
C GLU A 8 -16.32 -15.03 -9.11
N VAL A 9 -16.83 -15.03 -10.34
CA VAL A 9 -16.34 -14.14 -11.40
C VAL A 9 -16.84 -12.73 -11.09
N ILE A 10 -16.00 -11.93 -10.45
CA ILE A 10 -16.32 -10.54 -10.13
C ILE A 10 -16.21 -9.68 -11.39
N VAL A 11 -17.33 -9.09 -11.80
CA VAL A 11 -17.39 -8.14 -12.91
C VAL A 11 -17.19 -6.71 -12.39
N ILE A 12 -15.96 -6.20 -12.47
CA ILE A 12 -15.57 -4.89 -11.88
C ILE A 12 -16.48 -3.73 -12.34
N SER A 13 -16.99 -3.75 -13.57
CA SER A 13 -17.87 -2.69 -14.10
C SER A 13 -19.23 -2.62 -13.43
N GLU A 14 -19.69 -3.70 -12.80
CA GLU A 14 -20.99 -3.76 -12.12
C GLU A 14 -20.92 -3.38 -10.64
N LEU A 15 -19.69 -3.31 -10.09
CA LEU A 15 -19.48 -2.96 -8.69
C LEU A 15 -19.94 -1.54 -8.40
N ASN A 16 -20.56 -1.38 -7.23
CA ASN A 16 -20.90 -0.10 -6.62
C ASN A 16 -19.71 0.47 -5.83
N ARG A 17 -19.83 1.70 -5.34
CA ARG A 17 -18.72 2.40 -4.68
C ARG A 17 -18.20 1.66 -3.43
N ALA A 18 -19.09 1.13 -2.60
CA ALA A 18 -18.67 0.44 -1.37
C ALA A 18 -17.94 -0.88 -1.70
N GLU A 19 -18.45 -1.63 -2.68
CA GLU A 19 -17.83 -2.87 -3.16
C GLU A 19 -16.44 -2.60 -3.78
N VAL A 20 -16.32 -1.56 -4.61
CA VAL A 20 -15.04 -1.19 -5.22
C VAL A 20 -13.99 -0.85 -4.16
N GLU A 21 -14.34 -0.07 -3.13
CA GLU A 21 -13.39 0.24 -2.06
C GLU A 21 -12.98 -1.02 -1.28
N GLN A 22 -13.94 -1.92 -0.99
CA GLN A 22 -13.64 -3.19 -0.33
C GLN A 22 -12.66 -4.04 -1.17
N PHE A 23 -12.94 -4.22 -2.46
CA PHE A 23 -12.06 -5.00 -3.34
C PHE A 23 -10.69 -4.33 -3.55
N ILE A 24 -10.61 -2.99 -3.50
CA ILE A 24 -9.31 -2.31 -3.48
C ILE A 24 -8.54 -2.67 -2.22
N GLU A 25 -9.17 -2.66 -1.03
CA GLU A 25 -8.49 -3.04 0.21
C GLU A 25 -7.97 -4.47 0.15
N GLU A 26 -8.81 -5.42 -0.28
CA GLU A 26 -8.47 -6.84 -0.40
C GLU A 26 -7.36 -7.08 -1.43
N ALA A 27 -7.44 -6.45 -2.60
CA ALA A 27 -6.42 -6.59 -3.64
C ALA A 27 -5.10 -5.92 -3.25
N GLU A 28 -5.13 -4.83 -2.47
CA GLU A 28 -3.92 -4.21 -1.93
C GLU A 28 -3.26 -5.10 -0.88
N ASP A 29 -4.04 -5.73 -0.01
CA ASP A 29 -3.50 -6.68 0.98
C ASP A 29 -2.80 -7.85 0.29
N GLN A 30 -3.43 -8.45 -0.73
CA GLN A 30 -2.82 -9.52 -1.52
C GLN A 30 -1.58 -9.06 -2.29
N PHE A 31 -1.62 -7.87 -2.90
CA PHE A 31 -0.48 -7.30 -3.62
C PHE A 31 0.72 -7.11 -2.68
N TYR A 32 0.53 -6.54 -1.49
CA TYR A 32 1.61 -6.35 -0.53
C TYR A 32 2.05 -7.66 0.13
N GLU A 33 1.17 -8.62 0.35
CA GLU A 33 1.53 -9.95 0.85
C GLU A 33 2.47 -10.68 -0.12
N ILE A 34 2.11 -10.72 -1.40
CA ILE A 34 2.95 -11.30 -2.45
C ILE A 34 4.27 -10.54 -2.51
N PHE A 35 4.24 -9.20 -2.51
CA PHE A 35 5.47 -8.39 -2.53
C PHE A 35 6.39 -8.72 -1.35
N ASN A 36 5.87 -8.66 -0.13
CA ASN A 36 6.64 -8.85 1.09
C ASN A 36 7.20 -10.27 1.24
N THR A 37 6.49 -11.27 0.73
CA THR A 37 6.94 -12.68 0.78
C THR A 37 8.07 -12.95 -0.22
N ASN A 38 8.17 -12.16 -1.29
CA ASN A 38 9.15 -12.33 -2.36
C ASN A 38 10.33 -11.37 -2.27
N ILE A 39 10.49 -10.65 -1.15
CA ILE A 39 11.68 -9.83 -0.88
C ILE A 39 12.29 -10.18 0.48
N ASP A 40 13.63 -10.26 0.50
CA ASP A 40 14.38 -10.49 1.74
C ASP A 40 14.63 -9.19 2.53
N ASP A 41 14.60 -8.05 1.84
CA ASP A 41 14.94 -6.75 2.42
C ASP A 41 13.75 -6.15 3.18
N ASP A 42 13.77 -6.32 4.52
CA ASP A 42 12.72 -5.86 5.42
C ASP A 42 12.46 -4.34 5.33
N ASP A 43 13.46 -3.51 4.97
CA ASP A 43 13.29 -2.06 4.86
C ASP A 43 12.23 -1.68 3.81
N PHE A 44 12.01 -2.52 2.81
CA PHE A 44 11.07 -2.29 1.71
C PHE A 44 9.72 -2.94 1.93
N LYS A 45 9.56 -3.81 2.94
CA LYS A 45 8.28 -4.44 3.23
C LYS A 45 7.23 -3.40 3.59
N ILE A 46 6.02 -3.58 3.06
CA ILE A 46 4.90 -2.65 3.21
C ILE A 46 3.93 -3.21 4.24
N SER A 47 3.49 -2.35 5.15
CA SER A 47 2.44 -2.70 6.12
C SER A 47 1.30 -1.70 6.03
N CYS A 48 0.08 -2.20 6.07
CA CYS A 48 -1.14 -1.40 6.14
C CYS A 48 -1.63 -1.32 7.57
N ARG A 49 -1.97 -0.13 8.03
CA ARG A 49 -2.54 0.11 9.36
C ARG A 49 -3.61 1.17 9.31
N ARG A 50 -4.57 1.08 10.24
CA ARG A 50 -5.58 2.14 10.42
C ARG A 50 -5.03 3.16 11.40
N GLU A 51 -4.83 4.38 10.91
CA GLU A 51 -4.39 5.51 11.73
C GLU A 51 -5.54 6.50 11.86
N THR A 52 -5.69 7.09 13.05
CA THR A 52 -6.64 8.18 13.27
C THR A 52 -5.85 9.50 13.27
N PRO A 53 -5.92 10.31 12.20
CA PRO A 53 -5.16 11.55 12.13
C PRO A 53 -5.52 12.48 13.28
N THR A 54 -4.54 13.17 13.85
CA THR A 54 -4.79 14.16 14.92
C THR A 54 -5.78 15.22 14.44
N GLY A 55 -6.85 15.44 15.20
CA GLY A 55 -7.92 16.38 14.83
C GLY A 55 -9.04 15.76 13.97
N SER A 56 -8.94 14.48 13.61
CA SER A 56 -10.02 13.67 13.05
C SER A 56 -10.36 12.54 14.02
N ASN A 57 -11.63 12.14 14.11
CA ASN A 57 -12.05 10.91 14.78
C ASN A 57 -12.33 9.78 13.79
N ILE A 58 -12.04 10.00 12.50
CA ILE A 58 -12.27 9.05 11.43
C ILE A 58 -10.95 8.32 11.14
N PRO A 59 -10.86 7.01 11.39
CA PRO A 59 -9.69 6.23 11.06
C PRO A 59 -9.56 6.12 9.53
N VAL A 60 -8.32 6.23 9.04
CA VAL A 60 -7.97 6.03 7.63
C VAL A 60 -6.96 4.90 7.50
N ARG A 61 -7.09 4.08 6.45
CA ARG A 61 -6.11 3.03 6.13
C ARG A 61 -4.91 3.67 5.44
N VAL A 62 -3.71 3.43 5.98
CA VAL A 62 -2.45 3.90 5.44
C VAL A 62 -1.53 2.71 5.24
N CYS A 63 -1.06 2.50 4.01
CA CYS A 63 -0.08 1.49 3.67
C CYS A 63 1.25 2.18 3.37
N GLU A 64 2.31 1.80 4.07
CA GLU A 64 3.63 2.40 3.86
C GLU A 64 4.77 1.40 4.08
N PRO A 65 5.90 1.61 3.38
CA PRO A 65 7.08 0.77 3.55
C PRO A 65 7.78 1.05 4.88
N LYS A 66 8.43 0.03 5.44
CA LYS A 66 9.14 0.10 6.72
C LYS A 66 10.16 1.24 6.77
N PHE A 67 10.87 1.52 5.68
CA PHE A 67 11.83 2.63 5.66
C PHE A 67 11.21 4.00 5.98
N MET A 68 9.96 4.23 5.60
CA MET A 68 9.26 5.50 5.85
C MET A 68 8.84 5.58 7.32
N VAL A 69 8.34 4.47 7.87
CA VAL A 69 8.03 4.33 9.29
C VAL A 69 9.27 4.58 10.14
N ASP A 70 10.39 3.96 9.78
CA ASP A 70 11.66 4.12 10.49
C ASP A 70 12.25 5.53 10.35
N ALA A 71 12.06 6.18 9.19
CA ALA A 71 12.45 7.58 9.01
C ALA A 71 11.63 8.52 9.90
N ARG A 72 10.31 8.32 10.00
CA ARG A 72 9.45 9.06 10.94
C ARG A 72 9.81 8.79 12.39
N ALA A 73 10.06 7.53 12.76
CA ALA A 73 10.46 7.15 14.12
C ALA A 73 11.80 7.78 14.52
N ARG A 74 12.80 7.81 13.62
CA ARG A 74 14.08 8.50 13.85
C ARG A 74 13.92 10.01 14.04
N ASN A 75 13.05 10.64 13.23
CA ASN A 75 12.74 12.06 13.37
C ASN A 75 12.09 12.36 14.73
N ALA A 76 11.11 11.55 15.14
CA ALA A 76 10.47 11.68 16.45
C ALA A 76 11.45 11.44 17.63
N ASN A 77 12.35 10.46 17.52
CA ASN A 77 13.33 10.18 18.57
C ASN A 77 14.41 11.27 18.70
N THR A 78 14.73 11.99 17.63
CA THR A 78 15.67 13.13 17.65
C THR A 78 15.18 14.24 18.60
N PHE A 79 13.86 14.43 18.73
CA PHE A 79 13.25 15.37 19.67
C PHE A 79 13.55 15.03 21.15
N GLY A 80 13.78 13.75 21.48
CA GLY A 80 13.99 13.29 22.84
C GLY A 80 15.40 13.52 23.39
N PHE A 81 16.40 13.77 22.54
CA PHE A 81 17.82 13.85 22.94
C PHE A 81 18.49 15.21 22.69
N ASN A 82 17.97 16.03 21.79
CA ASN A 82 18.38 17.41 21.58
C ASN A 82 17.13 18.23 21.26
N ALA A 83 17.06 19.50 21.66
CA ALA A 83 15.97 20.41 21.32
C ALA A 83 15.96 20.74 19.81
N GLY A 84 15.69 19.73 18.97
CA GLY A 84 15.72 19.76 17.52
C GLY A 84 14.32 19.79 16.95
N VAL A 85 14.12 20.63 15.94
CA VAL A 85 12.88 20.78 15.17
C VAL A 85 12.47 19.40 14.62
N VAL A 86 11.22 19.00 14.84
CA VAL A 86 10.64 17.82 14.18
C VAL A 86 10.54 18.14 12.69
N GLU A 87 11.26 17.38 11.86
CA GLU A 87 11.18 17.53 10.41
C GLU A 87 9.74 17.27 9.95
N THR A 88 9.28 18.09 9.01
CA THR A 88 7.94 17.89 8.42
C THR A 88 7.90 16.57 7.66
N ASP A 89 6.72 15.99 7.55
CA ASP A 89 6.49 14.80 6.74
C ASP A 89 6.98 14.95 5.28
N ARG A 90 6.93 16.18 4.76
CA ARG A 90 7.47 16.54 3.43
C ARG A 90 9.00 16.42 3.37
N SER A 91 9.73 16.91 4.37
CA SER A 91 11.20 16.82 4.38
C SER A 91 11.66 15.37 4.59
N ILE A 92 10.96 14.59 5.40
CA ILE A 92 11.21 13.15 5.54
C ILE A 92 11.04 12.44 4.19
N ARG A 93 9.93 12.68 3.48
CA ARG A 93 9.68 12.10 2.15
C ARG A 93 10.80 12.42 1.16
N THR A 94 11.25 13.67 1.09
CA THR A 94 12.38 14.06 0.24
C THR A 94 13.65 13.28 0.58
N ALA A 95 13.93 13.07 1.87
CA ALA A 95 15.13 12.35 2.31
C ALA A 95 15.09 10.86 1.95
N VAL A 96 13.91 10.24 1.90
CA VAL A 96 13.74 8.84 1.54
C VAL A 96 13.38 8.63 0.06
N GLU A 97 13.35 9.67 -0.77
CA GLU A 97 13.04 9.60 -2.20
C GLU A 97 13.86 8.53 -2.95
N PRO A 98 15.19 8.36 -2.72
CA PRO A 98 15.95 7.29 -3.37
C PRO A 98 15.46 5.89 -2.98
N ARG A 99 14.91 5.72 -1.77
CA ARG A 99 14.31 4.45 -1.33
C ARG A 99 12.98 4.20 -2.04
N TYR A 100 12.18 5.23 -2.31
CA TYR A 100 10.98 5.08 -3.14
C TYR A 100 11.30 4.66 -4.57
N GLN A 101 12.35 5.22 -5.18
CA GLN A 101 12.80 4.78 -6.51
C GLN A 101 13.22 3.30 -6.53
N GLN A 102 13.94 2.86 -5.50
CA GLN A 102 14.31 1.45 -5.37
C GLN A 102 13.11 0.54 -5.10
N LEU A 103 12.11 1.00 -4.34
CA LEU A 103 10.87 0.26 -4.13
C LEU A 103 10.13 0.07 -5.45
N GLN A 104 10.01 1.13 -6.25
CA GLN A 104 9.39 1.09 -7.57
C GLN A 104 10.09 0.09 -8.49
N GLN A 105 11.42 0.15 -8.59
CA GLN A 105 12.21 -0.78 -9.41
C GLN A 105 11.97 -2.25 -9.02
N ARG A 106 11.90 -2.55 -7.71
CA ARG A 106 11.60 -3.90 -7.22
C ARG A 106 10.20 -4.36 -7.60
N MET A 107 9.20 -3.50 -7.50
CA MET A 107 7.82 -3.82 -7.93
C MET A 107 7.75 -4.06 -9.45
N GLU A 108 8.44 -3.24 -10.24
CA GLU A 108 8.52 -3.41 -11.69
C GLU A 108 9.17 -4.74 -12.06
N GLN A 109 10.30 -5.08 -11.43
CA GLN A 109 10.96 -6.38 -11.60
C GLN A 109 10.04 -7.54 -11.23
N MET A 110 9.38 -7.46 -10.07
CA MET A 110 8.47 -8.51 -9.61
C MET A 110 7.28 -8.70 -10.54
N THR A 111 6.81 -7.64 -11.19
CA THR A 111 5.74 -7.73 -12.21
C THR A 111 6.18 -8.57 -13.42
N LEU A 112 7.47 -8.59 -13.74
CA LEU A 112 8.01 -9.40 -14.83
C LEU A 112 8.26 -10.86 -14.40
N GLU A 113 8.59 -11.07 -13.13
CA GLU A 113 9.03 -12.37 -12.60
C GLU A 113 7.90 -13.22 -12.02
N ILE A 114 6.88 -12.58 -11.43
CA ILE A 114 5.83 -13.25 -10.66
C ILE A 114 4.47 -13.01 -11.32
N PRO A 115 3.90 -14.00 -12.03
CA PRO A 115 2.61 -13.85 -12.72
C PRO A 115 1.46 -13.45 -11.79
N ALA A 116 1.42 -13.97 -10.57
CA ALA A 116 0.40 -13.63 -9.58
C ALA A 116 0.46 -12.15 -9.19
N PHE A 117 1.68 -11.60 -9.05
CA PHE A 117 1.88 -10.19 -8.72
C PHE A 117 1.42 -9.28 -9.88
N ALA A 118 1.73 -9.65 -11.12
CA ALA A 118 1.27 -8.92 -12.30
C ALA A 118 -0.27 -8.94 -12.44
N GLN A 119 -0.90 -10.08 -12.16
CA GLN A 119 -2.35 -10.23 -12.21
C GLN A 119 -3.03 -9.32 -11.19
N ILE A 120 -2.61 -9.36 -9.92
CA ILE A 120 -3.22 -8.53 -8.88
C ILE A 120 -2.93 -7.03 -9.10
N ALA A 121 -1.77 -6.66 -9.66
CA ALA A 121 -1.49 -5.30 -10.10
C ALA A 121 -2.49 -4.82 -11.18
N SER A 122 -2.82 -5.68 -12.14
CA SER A 122 -3.82 -5.38 -13.17
C SER A 122 -5.23 -5.23 -12.60
N ILE A 123 -5.62 -6.08 -11.65
CA ILE A 123 -6.91 -5.99 -10.95
C ILE A 123 -7.01 -4.67 -10.19
N LEU A 124 -5.96 -4.30 -9.44
CA LEU A 124 -5.88 -3.03 -8.72
C LEU A 124 -6.04 -1.82 -9.64
N ALA A 125 -5.40 -1.84 -10.81
CA ALA A 125 -5.53 -0.77 -11.80
C ALA A 125 -6.99 -0.62 -12.29
N GLN A 126 -7.67 -1.75 -12.56
CA GLN A 126 -9.07 -1.75 -13.00
C GLN A 126 -10.02 -1.25 -11.90
N LEU A 127 -9.84 -1.71 -10.67
CA LEU A 127 -10.64 -1.27 -9.52
C LEU A 127 -10.48 0.23 -9.26
N ARG A 128 -9.25 0.75 -9.32
CA ARG A 128 -8.98 2.20 -9.16
C ARG A 128 -9.62 3.03 -10.28
N ALA A 129 -9.56 2.56 -11.53
CA ALA A 129 -10.25 3.21 -12.64
C ALA A 129 -11.77 3.23 -12.45
N ARG A 130 -12.36 2.13 -11.97
CA ARG A 130 -13.78 2.06 -11.64
C ARG A 130 -14.16 3.02 -10.51
N ARG A 131 -13.32 3.13 -9.47
CA ARG A 131 -13.51 4.09 -8.37
C ARG A 131 -13.58 5.52 -8.91
N GLU A 132 -12.66 5.91 -9.80
CA GLU A 132 -12.66 7.24 -10.41
C GLU A 132 -13.93 7.51 -11.22
N GLN A 133 -14.45 6.52 -11.95
CA GLN A 133 -15.72 6.64 -12.67
C GLN A 133 -16.93 6.86 -11.75
N LEU A 134 -16.90 6.33 -10.52
CA LEU A 134 -17.97 6.46 -9.54
C LEU A 134 -17.89 7.75 -8.71
N LEU A 135 -16.77 8.49 -8.81
CA LEU A 135 -16.57 9.77 -8.12
C LEU A 135 -16.93 10.98 -9.01
N ASN A 136 -17.02 10.78 -10.33
CA ASN A 136 -17.42 11.78 -11.33
C ASN A 136 -18.92 11.67 -11.67
#